data_AF-A0A7K4GY78-F1
#
_entry.id   AF-A0A7K4GY78-F1
#
_cell.length_a   1.000
_cell.length_b   1.000
_cell.length_c   1.000
_cell.angle_alpha   90.00
_cell.angle_beta   90.00
_cell.angle_gamma   90.00
#
_symmetry.space_group_name_H-M   'P 1'
#
loop_
_entity.id
_entity.type
_entity.pdbx_description
1 polymer ?
#
loop_
_entity_poly.entity_id
_entity_poly.type
_entity_poly.pdbx_seq_one_letter_code
_entity_poly.pdbx_strand_id
1 'polypeptide(L)'
;MEWIKKRSVIEQLYNGKCVGCENVTVMNNLPALDIHHRNEHQRKRKKLRWNQIKKLDIKSICDKLITEDCICLYSNCHTLLHSIKYKEIGKKIIGMKYKEQIEKIYKNLENNIIAFEYMTTVIKDPLKLLFRQGDIWKKYILYIYKLSELKNNPLIKPLELKDKLQITKKSVNRWILKLESLGLIKILVQDSERFLKLTKKSKIEITDILSEKEFLIYYEEI
;
A
#
# COMPACT_ATOMS: atom_id res chain seq x y z
N MET A 1 -0.37 8.61 1.04
CA MET A 1 -0.17 7.22 0.59
C MET A 1 1.04 6.54 1.20
N GLU A 2 2.15 7.25 1.48
CA GLU A 2 3.38 6.62 2.01
C GLU A 2 3.17 5.81 3.30
N TRP A 3 2.32 6.30 4.21
CA TRP A 3 2.01 5.59 5.46
C TRP A 3 1.21 4.29 5.23
N ILE A 4 0.33 4.25 4.21
CA ILE A 4 -0.44 3.04 3.84
C ILE A 4 0.51 1.97 3.29
N LYS A 5 1.48 2.36 2.44
CA LYS A 5 2.54 1.46 1.96
C LYS A 5 3.33 0.89 3.13
N LYS A 6 3.79 1.75 4.04
CA LYS A 6 4.57 1.34 5.22
C LYS A 6 3.80 0.33 6.06
N ARG A 7 2.54 0.64 6.38
CA ARG A 7 1.65 -0.25 7.13
C ARG A 7 1.50 -1.60 6.44
N SER A 8 1.15 -1.60 5.15
CA SER A 8 0.91 -2.82 4.38
C SER A 8 2.15 -3.71 4.28
N VAL A 9 3.33 -3.13 4.06
CA VAL A 9 4.60 -3.87 4.07
C VAL A 9 4.84 -4.51 5.43
N ILE A 10 4.58 -3.78 6.53
CA ILE A 10 4.82 -4.29 7.88
C ILE A 10 3.82 -5.38 8.27
N GLU A 11 2.55 -5.23 7.91
CA GLU A 11 1.52 -6.25 8.11
C GLU A 11 1.88 -7.56 7.41
N GLN A 12 2.34 -7.47 6.16
CA GLN A 12 2.61 -8.64 5.33
C GLN A 12 3.93 -9.34 5.65
N LEU A 13 5.00 -8.60 5.94
CA LEU A 13 6.31 -9.21 6.20
C LEU A 13 6.52 -9.54 7.68
N TYR A 14 6.00 -8.71 8.58
CA TYR A 14 6.38 -8.73 10.01
C TYR A 14 5.17 -8.93 10.93
N ASN A 15 4.06 -9.45 10.39
CA ASN A 15 2.80 -9.67 11.10
C ASN A 15 2.30 -8.41 11.83
N GLY A 16 2.54 -7.25 11.22
CA GLY A 16 2.06 -5.97 11.71
C GLY A 16 2.73 -5.50 13.00
N LYS A 17 3.87 -6.09 13.41
CA LYS A 17 4.49 -5.81 14.71
C LYS A 17 6.01 -5.63 14.67
N CYS A 18 6.55 -5.12 15.77
CA CYS A 18 7.97 -5.12 16.07
C CYS A 18 8.43 -6.57 16.28
N VAL A 19 9.43 -7.01 15.51
CA VAL A 19 10.02 -8.35 15.64
C VAL A 19 10.70 -8.54 17.00
N GLY A 20 11.31 -7.49 17.55
CA GLY A 20 12.00 -7.59 18.82
C GLY A 20 11.03 -7.84 19.99
N CYS A 21 10.18 -6.87 20.31
CA CYS A 21 9.34 -6.95 21.51
C CYS A 21 7.94 -7.52 21.29
N GLU A 22 7.48 -7.61 20.03
CA GLU A 22 6.13 -8.05 19.64
C GLU A 22 4.95 -7.24 20.17
N ASN A 23 5.17 -6.33 21.12
CA ASN A 23 4.13 -5.54 21.78
C ASN A 23 3.72 -4.28 21.01
N VAL A 24 4.62 -3.76 20.15
CA VAL A 24 4.36 -2.58 19.33
C VAL A 24 3.89 -3.03 17.95
N THR A 25 2.71 -2.55 17.54
CA THR A 25 2.05 -2.92 16.30
C THR A 25 1.79 -1.71 15.42
N VAL A 26 1.49 -1.95 14.14
CA VAL A 26 1.07 -0.90 13.20
C VAL A 26 -0.22 -0.20 13.65
N MET A 27 -1.04 -0.87 14.48
CA MET A 27 -2.30 -0.32 15.00
C MET A 27 -2.07 0.65 16.16
N ASN A 28 -1.05 0.42 16.99
CA ASN A 28 -0.80 1.23 18.17
C ASN A 28 0.30 2.30 17.97
N ASN A 29 1.32 2.06 17.12
CA ASN A 29 2.41 3.02 16.94
C ASN A 29 3.23 2.79 15.65
N LEU A 30 2.58 2.84 14.48
CA LEU A 30 3.24 2.75 13.17
C LEU A 30 4.43 3.74 12.96
N PRO A 31 4.39 5.01 13.42
CA PRO A 31 5.50 5.93 13.21
C PRO A 31 6.82 5.44 13.79
N ALA A 32 6.76 4.73 14.92
CA ALA A 32 7.95 4.32 15.64
C ALA A 32 8.52 2.95 15.22
N LEU A 33 7.83 2.23 14.34
CA LEU A 33 8.36 1.03 13.69
C LEU A 33 9.28 1.44 12.54
N ASP A 34 10.50 0.93 12.50
CA ASP A 34 11.48 1.21 11.45
C ASP A 34 12.15 -0.07 10.96
N ILE A 35 12.75 0.01 9.77
CA ILE A 35 13.38 -1.10 9.08
C ILE A 35 14.87 -1.14 9.44
N HIS A 36 15.34 -2.33 9.82
CA HIS A 36 16.72 -2.53 10.26
C HIS A 36 17.32 -3.81 9.67
N HIS A 37 18.55 -3.74 9.14
CA HIS A 37 19.32 -4.94 8.81
C HIS A 37 19.63 -5.74 10.07
N ARG A 38 19.40 -7.07 10.00
CA ARG A 38 19.78 -8.04 11.03
C ARG A 38 21.31 -8.17 11.12
N ASN A 39 22.00 -8.19 9.97
CA ASN A 39 23.46 -8.35 9.90
C ASN A 39 24.20 -7.00 9.93
N GLU A 40 25.16 -6.85 10.85
CA GLU A 40 25.96 -5.63 11.03
C GLU A 40 26.87 -5.30 9.83
N HIS A 41 27.35 -6.30 9.10
CA HIS A 41 28.20 -6.06 7.92
C HIS A 41 27.45 -5.31 6.81
N GLN A 42 26.16 -5.57 6.64
CA GLN A 42 25.33 -4.87 5.66
C GLN A 42 25.08 -3.41 6.06
N ARG A 43 24.99 -3.13 7.37
CA ARG A 43 24.80 -1.77 7.91
C ARG A 43 25.95 -0.82 7.56
N LYS A 44 27.18 -1.35 7.44
CA LYS A 44 28.38 -0.55 7.13
C LYS A 44 28.46 -0.15 5.65
N ARG A 45 27.81 -0.89 4.75
CA ARG A 45 27.94 -0.71 3.29
C ARG A 45 26.89 0.20 2.67
N LYS A 46 25.65 0.19 3.17
CA LYS A 46 24.60 1.19 2.85
C LYS A 46 23.37 0.90 3.70
N LYS A 47 23.01 1.80 4.61
CA LYS A 47 21.73 1.67 5.34
C LYS A 47 20.59 1.94 4.36
N LEU A 48 19.87 0.90 3.95
CA LEU A 48 18.56 1.04 3.32
C LEU A 48 17.65 1.84 4.27
N ARG A 49 17.12 2.95 3.78
CA ARG A 49 16.18 3.78 4.54
C ARG A 49 14.82 3.73 3.87
N TRP A 50 13.76 3.82 4.68
CA TRP A 50 12.39 3.90 4.15
C TRP A 50 12.23 4.96 3.05
N ASN A 51 12.84 6.14 3.24
CA ASN A 51 12.80 7.24 2.27
C ASN A 51 13.39 6.90 0.89
N GLN A 52 14.25 5.88 0.78
CA GLN A 52 14.85 5.43 -0.48
C GLN A 52 13.95 4.45 -1.22
N ILE A 53 13.10 3.70 -0.51
CA ILE A 53 12.29 2.62 -1.09
C ILE A 53 10.80 2.97 -1.18
N LYS A 54 10.31 3.99 -0.47
CA LYS A 54 8.88 4.36 -0.41
C LYS A 54 8.24 4.70 -1.76
N LYS A 55 9.04 5.00 -2.78
CA LYS A 55 8.58 5.27 -4.15
C LYS A 55 8.30 4.00 -4.95
N LEU A 56 8.89 2.86 -4.57
CA LEU A 56 8.65 1.56 -5.21
C LEU A 56 7.22 1.07 -4.94
N ASP A 57 6.73 0.14 -5.76
CA ASP A 57 5.50 -0.61 -5.46
C ASP A 57 5.69 -1.55 -4.26
N ILE A 58 4.59 -2.02 -3.65
CA ILE A 58 4.66 -2.77 -2.39
C ILE A 58 5.44 -4.08 -2.57
N LYS A 59 5.28 -4.77 -3.70
CA LYS A 59 6.01 -6.01 -3.99
C LYS A 59 7.52 -5.75 -4.06
N SER A 60 7.93 -4.75 -4.83
CA SER A 60 9.35 -4.37 -4.93
C SER A 60 9.95 -3.92 -3.60
N ILE A 61 9.17 -3.24 -2.74
CA ILE A 61 9.61 -2.94 -1.37
C ILE A 61 9.85 -4.24 -0.60
N CYS A 62 8.87 -5.14 -0.59
CA CYS A 62 8.97 -6.39 0.16
C CYS A 62 10.14 -7.26 -0.31
N ASP A 63 10.28 -7.46 -1.62
CA ASP A 63 11.37 -8.24 -2.23
C ASP A 63 12.74 -7.69 -1.81
N LYS A 64 12.88 -6.34 -1.78
CA LYS A 64 14.12 -5.69 -1.37
C LYS A 64 14.42 -5.86 0.12
N LEU A 65 13.40 -5.76 0.98
CA LEU A 65 13.57 -5.96 2.42
C LEU A 65 13.96 -7.40 2.76
N ILE A 66 13.40 -8.38 2.05
CA ILE A 66 13.77 -9.80 2.18
C ILE A 66 15.20 -10.04 1.71
N THR A 67 15.54 -9.53 0.52
CA THR A 67 16.88 -9.69 -0.08
C THR A 67 17.98 -9.08 0.81
N GLU A 68 17.68 -7.96 1.47
CA GLU A 68 18.60 -7.30 2.38
C GLU A 68 18.48 -7.78 3.86
N ASP A 69 17.77 -8.87 4.14
CA ASP A 69 17.54 -9.41 5.50
C ASP A 69 17.21 -8.33 6.54
N CYS A 70 16.23 -7.50 6.17
CA CYS A 70 15.73 -6.43 7.01
C CYS A 70 14.55 -6.87 7.86
N ILE A 71 14.56 -6.49 9.14
CA ILE A 71 13.51 -6.70 10.12
C ILE A 71 12.83 -5.39 10.52
N CYS A 72 11.61 -5.47 11.04
CA CYS A 72 10.91 -4.32 11.61
C CYS A 72 11.14 -4.25 13.12
N LEU A 73 11.70 -3.15 13.62
CA LEU A 73 11.85 -2.89 15.06
C LEU A 73 11.23 -1.56 15.45
N TYR A 74 10.69 -1.51 16.67
CA TYR A 74 10.35 -0.27 17.33
C TYR A 74 11.63 0.48 17.76
N SER A 75 11.61 1.81 17.70
CA SER A 75 12.73 2.70 18.02
C SER A 75 13.43 2.40 19.35
N ASN A 76 12.69 2.01 20.40
CA ASN A 76 13.31 1.69 21.69
C ASN A 76 13.98 0.32 21.69
N CYS A 77 13.41 -0.68 21.00
CA CYS A 77 14.07 -1.98 20.82
C CYS A 77 15.36 -1.80 20.03
N HIS A 78 15.33 -1.02 18.96
CA HIS A 78 16.52 -0.69 18.18
C HIS A 78 17.58 0.01 19.04
N THR A 79 17.20 1.05 19.79
CA THR A 79 18.12 1.78 20.67
C THR A 79 18.72 0.86 21.74
N LEU A 80 17.91 -0.01 22.33
CA LEU A 80 18.35 -0.95 23.35
C LEU A 80 19.40 -1.93 22.80
N LEU A 81 19.19 -2.47 21.61
CA LEU A 81 20.12 -3.42 20.96
C LEU A 81 21.49 -2.81 20.66
N HIS A 82 21.55 -1.53 20.27
CA HIS A 82 22.84 -0.88 19.89
C HIS A 82 23.49 -0.11 21.03
N SER A 83 22.83 0.01 22.18
CA SER A 83 23.38 0.74 23.30
C SER A 83 24.28 -0.17 24.13
N ILE A 84 25.55 -0.27 23.71
CA ILE A 84 26.64 -0.87 24.51
C ILE A 84 26.60 -0.31 25.93
N LYS A 85 26.39 1.00 26.03
CA LYS A 85 26.27 1.72 27.30
C LYS A 85 25.08 1.26 28.13
N TYR A 86 23.91 0.94 27.57
CA TYR A 86 22.78 0.48 28.39
C TYR A 86 23.07 -0.87 29.06
N LYS A 87 23.77 -1.77 28.38
CA LYS A 87 24.15 -3.07 28.93
C LYS A 87 25.17 -2.93 30.07
N GLU A 88 26.10 -1.98 29.95
CA GLU A 88 27.12 -1.70 30.97
C GLU A 88 26.60 -0.83 32.12
N ILE A 89 25.87 0.25 31.81
CA ILE A 89 25.34 1.22 32.77
C ILE A 89 24.14 0.62 33.51
N GLY A 90 23.27 -0.14 32.84
CA GLY A 90 22.14 -0.81 33.49
C GLY A 90 22.60 -1.72 34.63
N LYS A 91 23.73 -2.41 34.46
CA LYS A 91 24.36 -3.21 35.52
C LYS A 91 24.84 -2.37 36.71
N LYS A 92 25.28 -1.13 36.46
CA LYS A 92 25.82 -0.23 37.50
C LYS A 92 24.74 0.56 38.23
N ILE A 93 23.74 1.08 37.52
CA ILE A 93 22.74 2.02 38.07
C ILE A 93 21.57 1.28 38.73
N ILE A 94 21.04 0.24 38.09
CA ILE A 94 19.77 -0.36 38.50
C ILE A 94 19.97 -1.36 39.67
N GLY A 95 21.23 -1.65 40.02
CA GLY A 95 21.60 -2.58 41.07
C GLY A 95 21.35 -4.04 40.70
N MET A 96 21.78 -4.97 41.56
CA MET A 96 21.65 -6.41 41.29
C MET A 96 20.18 -6.88 41.18
N LYS A 97 19.25 -6.18 41.84
CA LYS A 97 17.83 -6.57 41.95
C LYS A 97 17.12 -6.77 40.61
N TYR A 98 17.47 -6.01 39.57
CA TYR A 98 16.80 -6.10 38.26
C TYR A 98 17.73 -6.59 37.14
N LYS A 99 18.97 -6.99 37.47
CA LYS A 99 19.95 -7.46 36.48
C LYS A 99 19.38 -8.61 35.65
N GLU A 100 18.80 -9.62 36.30
CA GLU A 100 18.21 -10.78 35.64
C GLU A 100 17.05 -10.42 34.71
N GLN A 101 16.21 -9.47 35.13
CA GLN A 101 15.09 -9.01 34.30
C GLN A 101 15.58 -8.30 33.04
N ILE A 102 16.61 -7.44 33.18
CA ILE A 102 17.22 -6.75 32.05
C ILE A 102 17.85 -7.77 31.11
N GLU A 103 18.67 -8.69 31.63
CA GLU A 103 19.31 -9.74 30.82
C GLU A 103 18.27 -10.61 30.09
N LYS A 104 17.16 -10.93 30.76
CA LYS A 104 16.02 -11.63 30.14
C LYS A 104 15.39 -10.81 29.01
N ILE A 105 15.19 -9.50 29.18
CA ILE A 105 14.66 -8.63 28.12
C ILE A 105 15.59 -8.64 26.90
N TYR A 106 16.89 -8.46 27.10
CA TYR A 106 17.87 -8.52 26.00
C TYR A 106 17.85 -9.85 25.28
N LYS A 107 17.92 -10.95 26.04
CA LYS A 107 17.92 -12.30 25.48
C LYS A 107 16.65 -12.58 24.70
N ASN A 108 15.49 -12.14 25.19
CA ASN A 108 14.22 -12.28 24.48
C ASN A 108 14.23 -11.49 23.16
N LEU A 109 14.71 -10.24 23.16
CA LEU A 109 14.83 -9.44 21.94
C LEU A 109 15.75 -10.11 20.91
N GLU A 110 16.93 -10.56 21.35
CA GLU A 110 17.91 -11.24 20.49
C GLU A 110 17.34 -12.55 19.92
N ASN A 111 16.73 -13.37 20.78
CA ASN A 111 16.10 -14.62 20.38
C ASN A 111 14.99 -14.40 19.35
N ASN A 112 14.10 -13.42 19.57
CA ASN A 112 13.01 -13.13 18.64
C ASN A 112 13.55 -12.65 17.29
N ILE A 113 14.61 -11.85 17.29
CA ILE A 113 15.27 -11.39 16.06
C ILE A 113 15.95 -12.55 15.32
N ILE A 114 16.63 -13.44 16.03
CA ILE A 114 17.30 -14.60 15.44
C ILE A 114 16.27 -15.58 14.86
N ALA A 115 15.23 -15.88 15.62
CA ALA A 115 14.17 -16.81 15.25
C ALA A 115 13.19 -16.23 14.21
N PHE A 116 13.31 -14.95 13.85
CA PHE A 116 12.40 -14.33 12.89
C PHE A 116 12.60 -14.89 11.48
N GLU A 117 11.50 -15.40 10.94
CA GLU A 117 11.34 -15.81 9.55
C GLU A 117 10.29 -14.95 8.87
N TYR A 118 10.53 -14.60 7.60
CA TYR A 118 9.53 -13.89 6.81
C TYR A 118 8.30 -14.76 6.61
N MET A 119 7.11 -14.16 6.72
CA MET A 119 5.90 -14.89 6.37
C MET A 119 5.89 -15.18 4.87
N THR A 120 5.89 -16.47 4.50
CA THR A 120 5.74 -16.94 3.12
C THR A 120 4.35 -16.55 2.63
N THR A 121 4.22 -15.39 2.01
CA THR A 121 2.93 -14.86 1.56
C THR A 121 3.01 -14.32 0.15
N VAL A 122 1.91 -14.49 -0.58
CA VAL A 122 1.65 -13.75 -1.82
C VAL A 122 1.51 -12.28 -1.42
N ILE A 123 2.50 -11.46 -1.77
CA ILE A 123 2.48 -10.03 -1.47
C ILE A 123 1.31 -9.37 -2.21
N LYS A 124 0.34 -8.87 -1.46
CA LYS A 124 -0.80 -8.09 -1.92
C LYS A 124 -0.40 -6.62 -1.94
N ASP A 125 -0.70 -5.93 -3.03
CA ASP A 125 -0.59 -4.47 -3.08
C ASP A 125 -1.98 -3.88 -2.86
N PRO A 126 -2.36 -3.46 -1.62
CA PRO A 126 -3.64 -2.81 -1.37
C PRO A 126 -3.76 -1.45 -2.07
N LEU A 127 -2.65 -0.90 -2.56
CA LEU A 127 -2.60 0.31 -3.35
C LEU A 127 -2.45 0.00 -4.84
N LYS A 128 -2.64 -1.26 -5.28
CA LYS A 128 -2.66 -1.61 -6.69
C LYS A 128 -3.80 -0.83 -7.33
N LEU A 129 -3.44 0.37 -7.77
CA LEU A 129 -4.32 1.20 -8.54
C LEU A 129 -4.56 0.37 -9.79
N LEU A 130 -5.80 -0.09 -9.97
CA LEU A 130 -6.31 -0.71 -11.20
C LEU A 130 -5.88 0.07 -12.45
N PHE A 131 -5.57 1.36 -12.28
CA PHE A 131 -5.12 2.26 -13.33
C PHE A 131 -3.80 2.91 -12.95
N ARG A 132 -2.81 2.82 -13.85
CA ARG A 132 -1.55 3.58 -13.74
C ARG A 132 -1.83 5.08 -13.71
N GLN A 133 -0.87 5.88 -13.24
CA GLN A 133 -0.98 7.33 -13.34
C GLN A 133 -1.08 7.73 -14.82
N GLY A 134 -2.21 8.34 -15.20
CA GLY A 134 -2.56 8.63 -16.60
C GLY A 134 -3.76 7.82 -17.11
N ASP A 135 -4.00 6.63 -16.56
CA ASP A 135 -5.07 5.70 -16.97
C ASP A 135 -6.40 5.96 -16.26
N ILE A 136 -6.53 7.06 -15.54
CA ILE A 136 -7.77 7.42 -14.85
C ILE A 136 -8.98 7.40 -15.81
N TRP A 137 -8.78 7.72 -17.10
CA TRP A 137 -9.83 7.63 -18.11
C TRP A 137 -10.43 6.23 -18.27
N LYS A 138 -9.63 5.16 -18.11
CA LYS A 138 -10.08 3.77 -18.16
C LYS A 138 -11.12 3.49 -17.06
N LYS A 139 -10.92 4.05 -15.87
CA LYS A 139 -11.92 4.01 -14.78
C LYS A 139 -13.25 4.57 -15.25
N TYR A 140 -13.26 5.77 -15.84
CA TYR A 140 -14.52 6.41 -16.23
C TYR A 140 -15.28 5.62 -17.29
N ILE A 141 -14.60 5.08 -18.32
CA ILE A 141 -15.29 4.29 -19.35
C ILE A 141 -15.87 2.99 -18.79
N LEU A 142 -15.19 2.34 -17.84
CA LEU A 142 -15.70 1.15 -17.15
C LEU A 142 -16.93 1.47 -16.29
N TYR A 143 -16.94 2.60 -15.58
CA TYR A 143 -18.13 3.00 -14.82
C TYR A 143 -19.30 3.38 -15.73
N ILE A 144 -19.06 4.06 -16.85
CA ILE A 144 -20.11 4.32 -17.85
C ILE A 144 -20.67 3.00 -18.39
N TYR A 145 -19.78 2.04 -18.70
CA TYR A 145 -20.16 0.72 -19.17
C TYR A 145 -21.03 -0.02 -18.15
N LYS A 146 -20.55 -0.14 -16.91
CA LYS A 146 -21.27 -0.85 -15.85
C LYS A 146 -22.61 -0.21 -15.53
N LEU A 147 -22.68 1.12 -15.45
CA LEU A 147 -23.96 1.83 -15.28
C LEU A 147 -24.91 1.57 -16.45
N SER A 148 -24.39 1.47 -17.67
CA SER A 148 -25.21 1.20 -18.86
C SER A 148 -25.78 -0.21 -18.87
N GLU A 149 -25.00 -1.21 -18.42
CA GLU A 149 -25.45 -2.58 -18.24
C GLU A 149 -26.51 -2.68 -17.13
N LEU A 150 -26.22 -2.12 -15.94
CA LEU A 150 -27.13 -2.16 -14.79
C LEU A 150 -28.50 -1.54 -15.07
N LYS A 151 -28.53 -0.48 -15.89
CA LYS A 151 -29.76 0.20 -16.28
C LYS A 151 -30.44 -0.40 -17.51
N ASN A 152 -29.78 -1.32 -18.19
CA ASN A 152 -30.13 -1.73 -19.56
C ASN A 152 -30.35 -0.51 -20.49
N ASN A 153 -29.52 0.52 -20.34
CA ASN A 153 -29.64 1.78 -21.07
C ASN A 153 -28.26 2.31 -21.47
N PRO A 154 -27.98 2.51 -22.78
CA PRO A 154 -26.67 2.97 -23.26
C PRO A 154 -26.35 4.45 -22.95
N LEU A 155 -27.29 5.22 -22.39
CA LEU A 155 -27.16 6.65 -22.11
C LEU A 155 -27.01 6.90 -20.61
N ILE A 156 -25.87 7.47 -20.21
CA ILE A 156 -25.56 7.75 -18.80
C ILE A 156 -25.48 9.25 -18.55
N LYS A 157 -26.14 9.76 -17.50
CA LYS A 157 -25.99 11.17 -17.12
C LYS A 157 -24.65 11.40 -16.41
N PRO A 158 -23.95 12.53 -16.65
CA PRO A 158 -22.73 12.90 -15.92
C PRO A 158 -22.91 12.92 -14.39
N LEU A 159 -24.10 13.26 -13.90
CA LEU A 159 -24.39 13.31 -12.46
C LEU A 159 -24.28 11.93 -11.82
N GLU A 160 -24.66 10.87 -12.53
CA GLU A 160 -24.57 9.51 -12.03
C GLU A 160 -23.13 9.06 -11.81
N LEU A 161 -22.23 9.47 -12.73
CA LEU A 161 -20.79 9.25 -12.54
C LEU A 161 -20.27 10.00 -11.33
N LYS A 162 -20.75 11.23 -11.08
CA LYS A 162 -20.37 12.01 -9.91
C LYS A 162 -20.67 11.24 -8.63
N ASP A 163 -21.90 10.75 -8.53
CA ASP A 163 -22.42 10.11 -7.32
C ASP A 163 -21.76 8.75 -7.10
N LYS A 164 -21.61 7.95 -8.16
CA LYS A 164 -20.98 6.63 -8.08
C LYS A 164 -19.47 6.69 -7.80
N LEU A 165 -18.76 7.70 -8.33
CA LEU A 165 -17.32 7.89 -8.10
C LEU A 165 -17.00 8.71 -6.85
N GLN A 166 -17.99 9.33 -6.21
CA GLN A 166 -17.84 10.25 -5.06
C GLN A 166 -16.82 11.36 -5.31
N ILE A 167 -16.92 12.01 -6.47
CA ILE A 167 -16.01 13.08 -6.91
C ILE A 167 -16.76 14.38 -7.22
N THR A 168 -16.03 15.46 -7.45
CA THR A 168 -16.65 16.76 -7.77
C THR A 168 -17.17 16.80 -9.22
N LYS A 169 -18.22 17.59 -9.45
CA LYS A 169 -18.77 17.86 -10.79
C LYS A 169 -17.71 18.41 -11.76
N LYS A 170 -16.81 19.26 -11.26
CA LYS A 170 -15.68 19.82 -12.04
C LYS A 170 -14.74 18.73 -12.54
N SER A 171 -14.41 17.76 -11.67
CA SER A 171 -13.57 16.61 -12.06
C SER A 171 -14.26 15.73 -13.10
N VAL A 172 -15.55 15.44 -12.92
CA VAL A 172 -16.35 14.67 -13.89
C VAL A 172 -16.35 15.34 -15.27
N ASN A 173 -16.68 16.63 -15.33
CA ASN A 173 -16.72 17.39 -16.58
C ASN A 173 -15.37 17.41 -17.29
N ARG A 174 -14.26 17.59 -16.55
CA ARG A 174 -12.90 17.54 -17.12
C ARG A 174 -12.64 16.21 -17.81
N TRP A 175 -12.97 15.10 -17.17
CA TRP A 175 -12.73 13.77 -17.73
C TRP A 175 -13.69 13.45 -18.87
N ILE A 176 -14.96 13.87 -18.81
CA ILE A 176 -15.91 13.73 -19.92
C ILE A 176 -15.37 14.39 -21.19
N LEU A 177 -14.90 15.64 -21.10
CA LEU A 177 -14.33 16.35 -22.26
C LEU A 177 -13.09 15.64 -22.79
N LYS A 178 -12.24 15.12 -21.90
CA LYS A 178 -11.06 14.34 -22.30
C LYS A 178 -11.44 13.00 -22.96
N LEU A 179 -12.48 12.32 -22.48
CA LEU A 179 -12.95 11.07 -23.07
C LEU A 179 -13.57 11.30 -24.45
N GLU A 180 -14.30 12.40 -24.61
CA GLU A 180 -14.85 12.81 -25.89
C GLU A 180 -13.74 13.16 -26.88
N SER A 181 -12.72 13.91 -26.47
CA SER A 181 -11.57 14.24 -27.34
C SER A 181 -10.74 13.02 -27.73
N LEU A 182 -10.70 11.98 -26.89
CA LEU A 182 -10.09 10.68 -27.21
C LEU A 182 -10.97 9.80 -28.13
N GLY A 183 -12.19 10.24 -28.45
CA GLY A 183 -13.16 9.49 -29.24
C GLY A 183 -13.71 8.26 -28.53
N LEU A 184 -13.67 8.23 -27.20
CA LEU A 184 -14.13 7.09 -26.39
C LEU A 184 -15.62 7.21 -26.08
N ILE A 185 -16.14 8.41 -25.92
CA ILE A 185 -17.57 8.66 -25.70
C ILE A 185 -18.11 9.69 -26.70
N LYS A 186 -19.42 9.71 -26.86
CA LYS A 186 -20.17 10.82 -27.47
C LYS A 186 -21.01 11.51 -26.41
N ILE A 187 -20.97 12.83 -26.37
CA ILE A 187 -21.91 13.62 -25.57
C ILE A 187 -23.15 13.90 -26.43
N LEU A 188 -24.31 13.51 -25.94
CA LEU A 188 -25.60 13.77 -26.55
C LEU A 188 -26.38 14.76 -25.68
N VAL A 189 -27.15 15.65 -26.31
CA VAL A 189 -28.03 16.58 -25.59
C VAL A 189 -29.46 16.26 -25.97
N GLN A 190 -30.29 15.96 -24.97
CA GLN A 190 -31.72 15.68 -25.13
C GLN A 190 -32.47 16.37 -23.98
N ASP A 191 -33.53 17.10 -24.28
CA ASP A 191 -34.36 17.79 -23.28
C ASP A 191 -33.56 18.71 -22.33
N SER A 192 -32.56 19.42 -22.88
CA SER A 192 -31.59 20.24 -22.13
C SER A 192 -30.67 19.47 -21.17
N GLU A 193 -30.73 18.14 -21.15
CA GLU A 193 -29.86 17.27 -20.38
C GLU A 193 -28.72 16.69 -21.24
N ARG A 194 -27.57 16.46 -20.61
CA ARG A 194 -26.41 15.82 -21.26
C ARG A 194 -26.37 14.33 -20.92
N PHE A 195 -26.16 13.51 -21.95
CA PHE A 195 -25.99 12.07 -21.85
C PHE A 195 -24.66 11.65 -22.46
N LEU A 196 -24.07 10.61 -21.88
CA LEU A 196 -22.81 10.01 -22.31
C LEU A 196 -23.12 8.67 -22.95
N LYS A 197 -22.62 8.45 -24.17
CA LYS A 197 -22.75 7.18 -24.90
C LYS A 197 -21.38 6.63 -25.25
N LEU A 198 -21.12 5.38 -24.91
CA LEU A 198 -19.90 4.68 -25.32
C LEU A 198 -19.84 4.52 -26.84
N THR A 199 -18.66 4.72 -27.41
CA THR A 199 -18.37 4.49 -28.83
C THR A 199 -18.00 3.02 -29.10
N LYS A 200 -17.85 2.66 -30.38
CA LYS A 200 -17.25 1.36 -30.74
C LYS A 200 -15.81 1.25 -30.21
N LYS A 201 -15.03 2.34 -30.33
CA LYS A 201 -13.64 2.41 -29.83
C LYS A 201 -13.57 2.09 -28.34
N SER A 202 -14.41 2.71 -27.51
CA SER A 202 -14.41 2.41 -26.08
C SER A 202 -14.79 0.97 -25.75
N LYS A 203 -15.64 0.31 -26.55
CA LYS A 203 -15.98 -1.09 -26.30
C LYS A 203 -14.77 -2.00 -26.48
N ILE A 204 -13.95 -1.75 -27.51
CA ILE A 204 -12.69 -2.47 -27.72
C ILE A 204 -11.77 -2.27 -26.52
N GLU A 205 -11.54 -1.02 -26.12
CA GLU A 205 -10.70 -0.69 -24.94
C GLU A 205 -11.23 -1.35 -23.66
N ILE A 206 -12.54 -1.39 -23.44
CA ILE A 206 -13.15 -2.06 -22.29
C ILE A 206 -12.89 -3.57 -22.34
N THR A 207 -13.06 -4.21 -23.50
CA THR A 207 -12.77 -5.64 -23.67
C THR A 207 -11.30 -5.92 -23.36
N ASP A 208 -10.38 -5.09 -23.85
CA ASP A 208 -8.95 -5.22 -23.57
C ASP A 208 -8.69 -5.12 -22.06
N ILE A 209 -9.24 -4.10 -21.39
CA ILE A 209 -9.10 -3.91 -19.94
C ILE A 209 -9.67 -5.10 -19.14
N LEU A 210 -10.85 -5.61 -19.52
CA LEU A 210 -11.49 -6.73 -18.83
C LEU A 210 -10.78 -8.07 -19.08
N SER A 211 -10.03 -8.19 -20.18
CA SER A 211 -9.23 -9.38 -20.49
C SER A 211 -7.95 -9.47 -19.67
N GLU A 212 -7.50 -8.36 -19.07
CA GLU A 212 -6.36 -8.36 -18.15
C GLU A 212 -6.75 -9.13 -16.87
N LYS A 213 -6.09 -10.27 -16.60
CA LYS A 213 -6.37 -11.17 -15.44
C LYS A 213 -6.45 -10.46 -14.09
N GLU A 214 -5.84 -9.29 -13.95
CA GLU A 214 -5.85 -8.49 -12.72
C GLU A 214 -7.19 -7.78 -12.46
N PHE A 215 -8.08 -7.64 -13.46
CA PHE A 215 -9.34 -6.90 -13.36
C PHE A 215 -10.55 -7.75 -12.97
N LEU A 216 -10.55 -9.04 -13.30
CA LEU A 216 -11.70 -9.94 -13.07
C LEU A 216 -12.09 -10.05 -11.59
N ILE A 217 -11.13 -9.95 -10.67
CA ILE A 217 -11.36 -10.03 -9.22
C ILE A 217 -12.06 -8.77 -8.67
N TYR A 218 -11.90 -7.61 -9.33
CA TYR A 218 -12.40 -6.32 -8.85
C TYR A 218 -13.68 -5.86 -9.56
N TYR A 219 -14.00 -6.43 -10.72
CA TYR A 219 -15.22 -6.08 -11.45
C TYR A 219 -16.49 -6.34 -10.62
N GLU A 220 -16.45 -7.32 -9.71
CA GLU A 220 -17.56 -7.65 -8.81
C GLU A 220 -17.80 -6.58 -7.71
N GLU A 221 -16.79 -5.79 -7.35
CA GLU A 221 -16.87 -4.76 -6.30
C GLU A 221 -17.26 -3.35 -6.80
N ILE A 222 -17.21 -3.10 -8.11
CA ILE A 222 -17.57 -1.80 -8.74
C ILE A 222 -19.09 -1.58 -8.73
#